data_AF-A0A7G5Z2F2-F1
#
_entry.id   AF-A0A7G5Z2F2-F1
#
_cell.length_a   1.000
_cell.length_b   1.000
_cell.length_c   1.000
_cell.angle_alpha   90.00
_cell.angle_beta   90.00
_cell.angle_gamma   90.00
#
_symmetry.space_group_name_H-M   'P 1'
#
loop_
_entity.id
_entity.type
_entity.pdbx_description
1 polymer ?
#
loop_
_entity_poly.entity_id
_entity_poly.type
_entity_poly.pdbx_seq_one_letter_code
_entity_poly.pdbx_strand_id
1 'polypeptide(L)'
;MASTAGTFFRSILATIAGLAVVIIGSTVTDQIMHSTGIIPPGAMWNPWHNALALAYRCVFTIAGGYVTAWLAPRNAMRHVLILGLIGLAAGTLGVIATAGLNLGPRWYPIAVAVTGLPCVLLGGWLRLRR
;
A
#
# COMPACT_ATOMS: atom_id res chain seq x y z
N MET A 1 -7.11 -31.96 -9.32
CA MET A 1 -7.91 -30.94 -8.61
C MET A 1 -7.14 -30.55 -7.35
N ALA A 2 -6.78 -29.28 -7.16
CA ALA A 2 -6.12 -28.86 -5.92
C ALA A 2 -7.12 -29.01 -4.75
N SER A 3 -6.65 -29.50 -3.59
CA SER A 3 -7.48 -29.56 -2.39
C SER A 3 -7.97 -28.17 -1.99
N THR A 4 -9.14 -28.09 -1.35
CA THR A 4 -9.70 -26.82 -0.84
C THR A 4 -8.70 -26.08 0.04
N ALA A 5 -7.92 -26.83 0.85
CA ALA A 5 -6.82 -26.32 1.65
C ALA A 5 -5.70 -25.68 0.81
N GLY A 6 -5.32 -26.27 -0.33
CA GLY A 6 -4.32 -25.71 -1.23
C GLY A 6 -4.76 -24.40 -1.89
N THR A 7 -6.05 -24.24 -2.18
CA THR A 7 -6.60 -23.00 -2.75
C THR A 7 -6.69 -21.88 -1.70
N PHE A 8 -7.01 -22.24 -0.45
CA PHE A 8 -7.03 -21.31 0.67
C PHE A 8 -5.63 -20.74 0.98
N PHE A 9 -4.62 -21.60 1.06
CA PHE A 9 -3.24 -21.15 1.32
C PHE A 9 -2.73 -20.21 0.21
N ARG A 10 -2.98 -20.55 -1.06
CA ARG A 10 -2.64 -19.67 -2.20
C ARG A 10 -3.33 -18.31 -2.14
N SER A 11 -4.55 -18.26 -1.63
CA SER A 11 -5.32 -17.02 -1.45
C SER A 11 -4.67 -16.09 -0.42
N ILE A 12 -4.22 -16.66 0.71
CA ILE A 12 -3.48 -15.92 1.74
C ILE A 12 -2.16 -15.43 1.15
N LEU A 13 -1.39 -16.30 0.51
CA LEU A 13 -0.11 -15.95 -0.09
C LEU A 13 -0.24 -14.83 -1.14
N ALA A 14 -1.29 -14.83 -1.96
CA ALA A 14 -1.53 -13.76 -2.92
C ALA A 14 -1.74 -12.39 -2.24
N THR A 15 -2.46 -12.37 -1.12
CA THR A 15 -2.71 -11.14 -0.35
C THR A 15 -1.44 -10.69 0.37
N ILE A 16 -0.69 -11.61 0.98
CA ILE A 16 0.60 -11.34 1.63
C ILE A 16 1.62 -10.82 0.63
N ALA A 17 1.70 -11.40 -0.58
CA ALA A 17 2.64 -10.96 -1.60
C ALA A 17 2.37 -9.52 -2.04
N GLY A 18 1.12 -9.14 -2.28
CA GLY A 18 0.77 -7.75 -2.58
C GLY A 18 1.07 -6.81 -1.42
N LEU A 19 0.75 -7.21 -0.18
CA LEU A 19 1.10 -6.45 1.02
C LEU A 19 2.61 -6.23 1.14
N ALA A 20 3.41 -7.27 0.88
CA ALA A 20 4.86 -7.20 0.91
C ALA A 20 5.40 -6.20 -0.13
N VAL A 21 4.83 -6.17 -1.34
CA VAL A 21 5.18 -5.17 -2.36
C VAL A 21 4.95 -3.74 -1.86
N VAL A 22 3.80 -3.49 -1.23
CA VAL A 22 3.49 -2.15 -0.68
C VAL A 22 4.46 -1.76 0.42
N ILE A 23 4.65 -2.63 1.42
CA ILE A 23 5.46 -2.33 2.61
C ILE A 23 6.93 -2.21 2.23
N ILE A 24 7.49 -3.21 1.55
CA ILE A 24 8.91 -3.25 1.21
C ILE A 24 9.23 -2.12 0.23
N GLY A 25 8.46 -1.96 -0.84
CA GLY A 25 8.69 -0.93 -1.84
C GLY A 25 8.68 0.48 -1.25
N SER A 26 7.68 0.78 -0.41
CA SER A 26 7.58 2.08 0.25
C SER A 26 8.73 2.29 1.24
N THR A 27 9.03 1.30 2.08
CA THR A 27 10.07 1.42 3.13
C THR A 27 11.47 1.56 2.54
N VAL A 28 11.80 0.76 1.52
CA VAL A 28 13.09 0.86 0.82
C VAL A 28 13.21 2.24 0.15
N THR A 29 12.13 2.72 -0.48
CA THR A 29 12.13 4.07 -1.07
C THR A 29 12.30 5.15 -0.01
N ASP A 30 11.61 5.05 1.13
CA ASP A 30 11.79 5.96 2.26
C ASP A 30 13.26 5.98 2.68
N GLN A 31 13.91 4.83 2.86
CA GLN A 31 15.32 4.73 3.25
C GLN A 31 16.26 5.39 2.24
N ILE A 32 16.02 5.19 0.93
CA ILE A 32 16.79 5.85 -0.13
C ILE A 32 16.60 7.36 -0.10
N MET A 33 15.36 7.84 0.05
CA MET A 33 15.07 9.28 0.09
C MET A 33 15.73 9.97 1.29
N HIS A 34 15.74 9.31 2.46
CA HIS A 34 16.40 9.82 3.66
C HIS A 34 17.93 9.77 3.56
N SER A 35 18.50 8.70 2.99
CA SER A 35 19.96 8.57 2.86
C SER A 35 20.56 9.51 1.82
N THR A 36 19.78 9.85 0.78
CA THR A 36 20.18 10.82 -0.26
C THR A 36 19.87 12.27 0.12
N GLY A 37 19.11 12.51 1.19
CA GLY A 37 18.71 13.84 1.64
C GLY A 37 17.60 14.50 0.82
N ILE A 38 17.00 13.80 -0.15
CA ILE A 38 15.86 14.30 -0.94
C ILE A 38 14.65 14.55 -0.03
N ILE A 39 14.40 13.61 0.88
CA ILE A 39 13.46 13.81 1.99
C ILE A 39 14.28 13.73 3.27
N PRO A 40 14.55 14.85 3.96
CA PRO A 40 15.33 14.84 5.18
C PRO A 40 14.65 14.02 6.30
N PRO A 41 15.42 13.34 7.18
CA PRO A 41 14.86 12.61 8.30
C PRO A 41 14.16 13.55 9.29
N GLY A 42 13.04 13.10 9.87
CA GLY A 42 12.27 13.84 10.86
C GLY A 42 10.91 14.32 10.35
N ALA A 43 10.39 15.41 10.93
CA ALA A 43 9.07 15.93 10.60
C ALA A 43 9.03 16.54 9.19
N MET A 44 8.06 16.13 8.38
CA MET A 44 7.94 16.54 6.97
C MET A 44 7.01 17.75 6.84
N TRP A 45 7.52 18.96 7.07
CA TRP A 45 6.73 20.19 6.91
C TRP A 45 6.66 20.72 5.48
N ASN A 46 7.65 20.42 4.65
CA ASN A 46 7.66 20.84 3.26
C ASN A 46 6.59 20.05 2.47
N PRO A 47 5.59 20.72 1.85
CA PRO A 47 4.54 20.04 1.08
C PRO A 47 5.09 19.17 -0.05
N TRP A 48 6.24 19.54 -0.64
CA TRP A 48 6.87 18.76 -1.70
C TRP A 48 7.29 17.36 -1.24
N HIS A 49 7.88 17.23 -0.04
CA HIS A 49 8.28 15.93 0.51
C HIS A 49 7.07 15.03 0.74
N ASN A 50 5.98 15.58 1.27
CA ASN A 50 4.73 14.85 1.49
C ASN A 50 4.08 14.41 0.16
N ALA A 51 4.08 15.28 -0.85
CA ALA A 51 3.53 14.97 -2.17
C ALA A 51 4.34 13.87 -2.88
N LEU A 52 5.67 13.97 -2.85
CA LEU A 52 6.55 12.94 -3.38
C LEU A 52 6.36 11.59 -2.66
N ALA A 53 6.26 11.64 -1.33
CA ALA A 53 6.01 10.47 -0.50
C ALA A 53 4.69 9.78 -0.81
N LEU A 54 3.64 10.58 -0.97
CA LEU A 54 2.34 10.08 -1.40
C LEU A 54 2.41 9.45 -2.80
N ALA A 55 3.11 10.09 -3.74
CA ALA A 55 3.21 9.64 -5.12
C ALA A 55 3.82 8.23 -5.25
N TYR A 56 4.99 7.98 -4.65
CA TYR A 56 5.57 6.64 -4.74
C TYR A 56 4.77 5.60 -3.95
N ARG A 57 4.12 5.98 -2.83
CA ARG A 57 3.21 5.08 -2.10
C ARG A 57 2.01 4.67 -2.94
N CYS A 58 1.44 5.58 -3.73
CA CYS A 58 0.40 5.25 -4.69
C CYS A 58 0.90 4.23 -5.73
N VAL A 59 2.10 4.43 -6.28
CA VAL A 59 2.72 3.49 -7.25
C VAL A 59 2.88 2.10 -6.64
N PHE A 60 3.45 1.98 -5.44
CA PHE A 60 3.62 0.68 -4.79
C PHE A 60 2.28 0.05 -4.38
N THR A 61 1.28 0.86 -4.02
CA THR A 61 -0.06 0.37 -3.70
C THR A 61 -0.78 -0.20 -4.93
N ILE A 62 -0.64 0.46 -6.09
CA ILE A 62 -1.10 -0.06 -7.38
C ILE A 62 -0.36 -1.37 -7.70
N ALA A 63 0.97 -1.40 -7.55
CA ALA A 63 1.76 -2.61 -7.78
C ALA A 63 1.33 -3.77 -6.86
N GLY A 64 1.07 -3.50 -5.58
CA GLY A 64 0.59 -4.49 -4.62
C GLY A 64 -0.77 -5.07 -5.02
N GLY A 65 -1.72 -4.22 -5.42
CA GLY A 65 -3.01 -4.67 -5.94
C GLY A 65 -2.88 -5.53 -7.21
N TYR A 66 -1.98 -5.14 -8.13
CA TYR A 66 -1.68 -5.90 -9.34
C TYR A 66 -1.12 -7.30 -9.01
N VAL A 67 -0.14 -7.37 -8.10
CA VAL A 67 0.49 -8.64 -7.69
C VAL A 67 -0.49 -9.54 -6.96
N THR A 68 -1.33 -9.00 -6.07
CA THR A 68 -2.39 -9.78 -5.43
C THR A 68 -3.36 -10.35 -6.44
N ALA A 69 -3.80 -9.56 -7.42
CA ALA A 69 -4.67 -10.06 -8.48
C ALA A 69 -3.99 -11.12 -9.36
N TRP A 70 -2.69 -10.97 -9.64
CA TRP A 70 -1.92 -11.88 -10.47
C TRP A 70 -1.75 -13.26 -9.83
N LEU A 71 -1.55 -13.31 -8.51
CA LEU A 71 -1.30 -14.54 -7.77
C LEU A 71 -2.59 -15.19 -7.21
N ALA A 72 -3.71 -14.48 -7.23
CA ALA A 72 -4.97 -14.97 -6.70
C ALA A 72 -5.48 -16.19 -7.48
N PRO A 73 -5.81 -17.32 -6.80
CA PRO A 73 -6.19 -18.54 -7.49
C PRO A 73 -7.59 -18.47 -8.13
N ARG A 74 -8.52 -17.71 -7.52
CA ARG A 74 -9.88 -17.44 -8.02
C ARG A 74 -10.36 -16.10 -7.47
N ASN A 75 -11.33 -15.47 -8.13
CA ASN A 75 -11.97 -14.24 -7.66
C ASN A 75 -10.96 -13.14 -7.26
N ALA A 76 -10.00 -12.85 -8.13
CA ALA A 76 -8.87 -11.94 -7.86
C ALA A 76 -9.28 -10.63 -7.15
N MET A 77 -10.35 -9.96 -7.61
CA MET A 77 -10.83 -8.72 -6.98
C MET A 77 -11.22 -8.87 -5.51
N ARG A 78 -11.67 -10.04 -5.05
CA ARG A 78 -11.96 -10.26 -3.63
C ARG A 78 -10.68 -10.16 -2.80
N HIS A 79 -9.57 -10.74 -3.27
CA HIS A 79 -8.29 -10.66 -2.58
C HIS A 79 -7.71 -9.24 -2.61
N VAL A 80 -7.88 -8.52 -3.73
CA VAL A 80 -7.49 -7.10 -3.83
C VAL A 80 -8.30 -6.23 -2.87
N LEU A 81 -9.62 -6.47 -2.76
CA LEU A 81 -10.49 -5.78 -1.79
C LEU A 81 -10.06 -6.09 -0.35
N ILE A 82 -9.77 -7.35 -0.02
CA ILE A 82 -9.27 -7.72 1.30
C ILE A 82 -7.96 -6.98 1.61
N LEU A 83 -7.01 -6.95 0.67
CA LEU A 83 -5.78 -6.17 0.82
C LEU A 83 -6.07 -4.68 1.04
N GLY A 84 -7.01 -4.11 0.27
CA GLY A 84 -7.41 -2.72 0.42
C GLY A 84 -8.06 -2.40 1.76
N LEU A 85 -8.88 -3.29 2.30
CA LEU A 85 -9.48 -3.14 3.62
C LEU A 85 -8.43 -3.25 4.74
N ILE A 86 -7.46 -4.17 4.61
CA ILE A 86 -6.31 -4.26 5.51
C ILE A 86 -5.52 -2.95 5.50
N GLY A 87 -5.22 -2.44 4.30
CA GLY A 87 -4.50 -1.17 4.11
C GLY A 87 -5.26 0.02 4.67
N LEU A 88 -6.58 0.10 4.47
CA LEU A 88 -7.43 1.16 5.00
C LEU A 88 -7.47 1.14 6.53
N ALA A 89 -7.63 -0.05 7.14
CA ALA A 89 -7.60 -0.19 8.59
C ALA A 89 -6.24 0.24 9.16
N ALA A 90 -5.14 -0.26 8.59
CA ALA A 90 -3.78 0.10 9.00
C ALA A 90 -3.49 1.61 8.80
N GLY A 91 -3.91 2.17 7.67
CA GLY A 91 -3.75 3.60 7.37
C GLY A 91 -4.54 4.48 8.34
N THR A 92 -5.78 4.09 8.66
CA THR A 92 -6.60 4.80 9.65
C THR A 92 -5.97 4.74 11.04
N LEU A 93 -5.47 3.58 11.46
CA LEU A 93 -4.72 3.44 12.71
C LEU A 93 -3.46 4.32 12.71
N GLY A 94 -2.75 4.40 11.58
CA GLY A 94 -1.60 5.29 11.40
C GLY A 94 -1.95 6.77 11.57
N VAL A 95 -3.07 7.22 10.99
CA VAL A 95 -3.59 8.59 11.17
C VAL A 95 -3.83 8.88 12.65
N ILE A 96 -4.52 7.97 13.35
CA ILE A 96 -4.84 8.14 14.78
C ILE A 96 -3.55 8.16 15.62
N ALA A 97 -2.65 7.20 15.40
CA ALA A 97 -1.41 7.05 16.15
C ALA A 97 -0.46 8.25 15.97
N THR A 98 -0.52 8.94 14.82
CA THR A 98 0.37 10.06 14.50
C THR A 98 -0.23 11.45 14.73
N ALA A 99 -1.54 11.55 15.03
CA ALA A 99 -2.27 12.81 15.11
C ALA A 99 -1.69 13.84 16.13
N GLY A 100 -1.00 13.35 17.17
CA GLY A 100 -0.37 14.15 18.22
C GLY A 100 1.16 14.29 18.14
N LEU A 101 1.82 13.65 17.16
CA LEU A 101 3.29 13.53 17.14
C LEU A 101 4.02 14.69 16.43
N ASN A 102 3.28 15.70 15.96
CA ASN A 102 3.82 16.87 15.25
C ASN A 102 4.80 16.53 14.10
N LEU A 103 4.53 15.43 13.37
CA LEU A 103 5.39 14.88 12.32
C LEU A 103 5.26 15.61 10.96
N GLY A 104 4.50 16.69 10.91
CA GLY A 104 4.13 17.40 9.69
C GLY A 104 2.63 17.61 9.58
N PRO A 105 2.15 18.02 8.40
CA PRO A 105 0.75 18.39 8.22
C PRO A 105 -0.16 17.14 8.20
N ARG A 106 -1.27 17.22 8.95
CA ARG A 106 -2.21 16.09 9.13
C ARG A 106 -2.84 15.57 7.84
N TRP A 107 -2.89 16.39 6.78
CA TRP A 107 -3.46 15.96 5.51
C TRP A 107 -2.69 14.80 4.88
N TYR A 108 -1.37 14.70 5.10
CA TYR A 108 -0.54 13.69 4.47
C TYR A 108 -0.91 12.25 4.88
N PRO A 109 -0.91 11.87 6.18
CA PRO A 109 -1.32 10.52 6.57
C PRO A 109 -2.78 10.23 6.21
N ILE A 110 -3.66 11.24 6.23
CA ILE A 110 -5.05 11.10 5.77
C ILE A 110 -5.09 10.79 4.27
N ALA A 111 -4.31 11.49 3.46
CA ALA A 111 -4.23 11.26 2.03
C ALA A 111 -3.70 9.85 1.73
N VAL A 112 -2.69 9.37 2.46
CA VAL A 112 -2.20 7.98 2.32
C VAL A 112 -3.32 6.97 2.60
N ALA A 113 -4.09 7.16 3.69
CA ALA A 113 -5.18 6.26 4.05
C ALA A 113 -6.31 6.27 3.00
N VAL A 114 -6.72 7.45 2.54
CA VAL A 114 -7.81 7.63 1.56
C VAL A 114 -7.41 7.13 0.17
N THR A 115 -6.18 7.39 -0.27
CA THR A 115 -5.70 6.98 -1.61
C THR A 115 -5.36 5.49 -1.69
N GLY A 116 -5.10 4.83 -0.55
CA GLY A 116 -4.73 3.42 -0.52
C GLY A 116 -5.76 2.51 -1.21
N LEU A 117 -7.05 2.67 -0.90
CA LEU A 117 -8.13 1.86 -1.46
C LEU A 117 -8.32 2.05 -2.98
N PRO A 118 -8.45 3.27 -3.54
CA PRO A 118 -8.56 3.42 -5.00
C PRO A 118 -7.30 2.94 -5.74
N CYS A 119 -6.10 3.18 -5.19
CA CYS A 119 -4.85 2.73 -5.80
C CYS A 119 -4.75 1.20 -5.88
N VAL A 120 -5.07 0.48 -4.79
CA VAL A 120 -4.96 -0.98 -4.78
C VAL A 120 -5.99 -1.62 -5.71
N LEU A 121 -7.20 -1.06 -5.78
CA LEU A 121 -8.24 -1.50 -6.70
C LEU A 121 -7.84 -1.25 -8.16
N LEU A 122 -7.25 -0.11 -8.47
CA LEU A 122 -6.72 0.19 -9.79
C LEU A 122 -5.67 -0.84 -10.22
N GLY A 123 -4.76 -1.22 -9.32
CA GLY A 123 -3.78 -2.27 -9.56
C GLY A 123 -4.42 -3.62 -9.93
N GLY A 124 -5.39 -4.05 -9.12
CA GLY A 124 -6.14 -5.28 -9.38
C GLY A 124 -6.90 -5.25 -10.71
N TRP A 125 -7.53 -4.12 -11.01
CA TRP A 125 -8.25 -3.90 -12.27
C TRP A 125 -7.33 -3.91 -13.48
N LEU A 126 -6.15 -3.29 -13.40
CA LEU A 126 -5.14 -3.29 -14.47
C LEU A 126 -4.71 -4.71 -14.81
N ARG A 127 -4.56 -5.58 -13.80
CA ARG A 127 -4.21 -6.98 -14.01
C ARG A 127 -5.32 -7.73 -14.75
N LEU A 128 -6.58 -7.46 -14.43
CA LEU A 128 -7.72 -8.15 -15.03
C LEU A 128 -8.05 -7.68 -16.45
N ARG A 129 -7.53 -6.53 -16.86
CA ARG A 129 -7.63 -6.03 -18.24
C ARG A 129 -6.55 -6.55 -19.19
N ARG A 130 -5.60 -7.34 -18.69
CA ARG A 130 -4.55 -8.02 -19.47
C ARG A 130 -4.80 -9.51 -19.53
#